data_AF-A0AAJ4W855-F1
#
_entry.id   AF-A0AAJ4W855-F1
#
_cell.length_a   1.000
_cell.length_b   1.000
_cell.length_c   1.000
_cell.angle_alpha   90.00
_cell.angle_beta   90.00
_cell.angle_gamma   90.00
#
_symmetry.space_group_name_H-M   'P 1'
#
loop_
_entity.id
_entity.type
_entity.pdbx_description
1 polymer ?
#
loop_
_entity_poly.entity_id
_entity_poly.type
_entity_poly.pdbx_seq_one_letter_code
_entity_poly.pdbx_strand_id
1 'polypeptide(L)'
;MKALRWVVALILLAGIGGGGYWYYNNTLPTYGSEGTFEITVGLLEPKTNQPMANTPFYLVVIKEGEVDPAFQKPLFGKTDAQGRAAKIVSRTQLNANDYVLVEKVGQGEYGKYFALLGAGNSIPLPNTDYVITGCGEIPEYKGTSNRQGYTVYYSATQACNIKLSIDWGGTLDNLLK
;
A
#
# COMPACT_ATOMS: atom_id res chain seq x y z
N MET A 1 -23.17 -30.77 -36.42
CA MET A 1 -23.60 -29.36 -36.23
C MET A 1 -23.74 -28.92 -34.76
N LYS A 2 -24.08 -29.78 -33.79
CA LYS A 2 -24.21 -29.38 -32.36
C LYS A 2 -22.87 -29.10 -31.65
N ALA A 3 -21.79 -29.83 -31.95
CA ALA A 3 -20.50 -29.68 -31.29
C ALA A 3 -19.81 -28.32 -31.55
N LEU A 4 -19.96 -27.76 -32.76
CA LEU A 4 -19.35 -26.48 -33.15
C LEU A 4 -19.94 -25.29 -32.35
N ARG A 5 -21.23 -25.35 -31.99
CA ARG A 5 -21.90 -24.31 -31.19
C ARG A 5 -21.38 -24.23 -29.75
N TRP A 6 -21.02 -25.36 -29.15
CA TRP A 6 -20.48 -25.41 -27.79
C TRP A 6 -19.04 -24.88 -27.72
N VAL A 7 -18.23 -25.13 -28.76
CA VAL A 7 -16.86 -24.60 -28.84
C VAL A 7 -16.87 -23.07 -28.99
N VAL A 8 -17.76 -22.51 -29.83
CA VAL A 8 -17.89 -21.05 -29.97
C VAL A 8 -18.38 -20.39 -28.68
N ALA A 9 -19.31 -21.02 -27.96
CA ALA A 9 -19.80 -20.51 -26.66
C ALA A 9 -18.70 -20.49 -25.58
N LEU A 10 -17.84 -21.50 -25.53
CA LEU A 10 -16.71 -21.56 -24.59
C LEU A 10 -15.63 -20.52 -24.92
N ILE A 11 -15.34 -20.28 -26.20
CA ILE A 11 -14.38 -19.25 -26.63
C ILE A 11 -14.91 -17.84 -26.31
N LEU A 12 -16.20 -17.59 -26.48
CA LEU A 12 -16.82 -16.30 -26.11
C LEU A 12 -16.80 -16.08 -24.59
N LEU A 13 -17.09 -17.11 -23.79
CA LEU A 13 -17.01 -17.01 -22.33
C LEU A 13 -15.57 -16.81 -21.84
N ALA A 14 -14.59 -17.48 -22.45
CA ALA A 14 -13.17 -17.28 -22.15
C ALA A 14 -12.66 -15.89 -22.60
N GLY A 15 -13.16 -15.36 -23.72
CA GLY A 15 -12.85 -14.02 -24.20
C GLY A 15 -13.43 -12.91 -23.31
N ILE A 16 -14.66 -13.09 -22.81
CA ILE A 16 -15.31 -12.14 -21.88
C ILE A 16 -14.66 -12.24 -20.50
N GLY A 17 -14.40 -13.45 -19.99
CA GLY A 17 -13.71 -13.66 -18.71
C GLY A 17 -12.25 -13.17 -18.75
N GLY A 18 -11.51 -13.47 -19.81
CA GLY A 18 -10.13 -13.04 -20.01
C GLY A 18 -9.99 -11.55 -20.28
N GLY A 19 -10.89 -10.96 -21.07
CA GLY A 19 -10.93 -9.52 -21.33
C GLY A 19 -11.35 -8.69 -20.12
N GLY A 20 -12.34 -9.15 -19.35
CA GLY A 20 -12.74 -8.54 -18.08
C GLY A 20 -11.66 -8.66 -17.01
N TYR A 21 -11.02 -9.82 -16.89
CA TYR A 21 -9.87 -10.03 -16.01
C TYR A 21 -8.67 -9.15 -16.39
N TRP A 22 -8.38 -9.01 -17.69
CA TRP A 22 -7.31 -8.13 -18.19
C TRP A 22 -7.63 -6.65 -17.98
N TYR A 23 -8.88 -6.23 -18.16
CA TYR A 23 -9.35 -4.86 -17.93
C TYR A 23 -9.28 -4.46 -16.44
N TYR A 24 -9.68 -5.37 -15.53
CA TYR A 24 -9.55 -5.16 -14.08
C TYR A 24 -8.10 -5.10 -13.61
N ASN A 25 -7.18 -5.84 -14.26
CA ASN A 25 -5.76 -5.82 -13.90
C ASN A 25 -5.00 -4.58 -14.40
N ASN A 26 -5.53 -3.86 -15.39
CA ASN A 26 -4.87 -2.70 -16.01
C ASN A 26 -5.49 -1.35 -15.64
N THR A 27 -6.62 -1.33 -14.92
CA THR A 27 -7.23 -0.10 -14.44
C THR A 27 -6.92 0.08 -12.95
N LEU A 28 -6.21 1.15 -12.62
CA LEU A 28 -5.92 1.47 -11.22
C LEU A 28 -7.22 1.81 -10.49
N PRO A 29 -7.40 1.32 -9.25
CA PRO A 29 -8.53 1.72 -8.44
C PRO A 29 -8.49 3.23 -8.19
N THR A 30 -9.66 3.86 -8.21
CA THR A 30 -9.81 5.27 -7.82
C THR A 30 -10.15 5.34 -6.33
N TYR A 31 -9.44 6.19 -5.60
CA TYR A 31 -9.63 6.47 -4.17
C TYR A 31 -10.03 7.94 -4.01
N GLY A 32 -11.18 8.19 -3.39
CA GLY A 32 -11.87 9.47 -3.53
C GLY A 32 -13.02 9.36 -4.53
N SER A 33 -14.03 10.19 -4.35
CA SER A 33 -15.25 10.21 -5.15
C SER A 33 -15.47 11.55 -5.84
N GLU A 34 -14.84 12.61 -5.34
CA GLU A 34 -15.03 13.96 -5.86
C GLU A 34 -13.74 14.80 -5.83
N GLY A 35 -13.58 15.66 -6.84
CA GLY A 35 -12.47 16.60 -6.87
C GLY A 35 -11.92 16.89 -8.27
N THR A 36 -11.07 17.91 -8.35
CA THR A 36 -10.36 18.29 -9.58
C THR A 36 -8.90 17.90 -9.57
N PHE A 37 -8.34 17.54 -8.40
CA PHE A 37 -6.95 17.11 -8.28
C PHE A 37 -6.87 15.60 -8.34
N GLU A 38 -6.15 15.09 -9.34
CA GLU A 38 -5.88 13.66 -9.49
C GLU A 38 -4.37 13.42 -9.38
N ILE A 39 -3.97 12.49 -8.51
CA ILE A 39 -2.59 11.99 -8.44
C ILE A 39 -2.59 10.47 -8.58
N THR A 40 -1.59 9.91 -9.26
CA THR A 40 -1.34 8.46 -9.24
C THR A 40 -0.25 8.17 -8.22
N VAL A 41 -0.53 7.29 -7.28
CA VAL A 41 0.42 6.88 -6.24
C VAL A 41 0.90 5.45 -6.48
N GLY A 42 2.13 5.15 -6.10
CA GLY A 42 2.75 3.84 -6.28
C GLY A 42 3.68 3.48 -5.13
N LEU A 43 3.88 2.17 -4.92
CA LEU A 43 4.81 1.65 -3.94
C LEU A 43 6.20 1.57 -4.53
N LEU A 44 7.16 2.07 -3.77
CA LEU A 44 8.59 1.97 -4.06
C LEU A 44 9.26 1.22 -2.91
N GLU A 45 10.17 0.32 -3.25
CA GLU A 45 11.00 -0.34 -2.25
C GLU A 45 11.92 0.72 -1.62
N PRO A 46 11.97 0.84 -0.28
CA PRO A 46 12.63 1.97 0.38
C PRO A 46 14.11 2.16 0.05
N LYS A 47 14.89 1.07 -0.03
CA LYS A 47 16.35 1.15 -0.19
C LYS A 47 16.77 1.46 -1.64
N THR A 48 16.07 0.89 -2.60
CA THR A 48 16.42 0.90 -4.03
C THR A 48 15.56 1.87 -4.84
N ASN A 49 14.46 2.35 -4.27
CA ASN A 49 13.41 3.12 -4.94
C ASN A 49 12.84 2.44 -6.19
N GLN A 50 12.97 1.11 -6.29
CA GLN A 50 12.40 0.36 -7.40
C GLN A 50 10.88 0.17 -7.19
N PRO A 51 10.07 0.25 -8.25
CA PRO A 51 8.64 0.00 -8.14
C PRO A 51 8.33 -1.42 -7.64
N MET A 52 7.44 -1.54 -6.68
CA MET A 52 7.03 -2.82 -6.11
C MET A 52 5.81 -3.34 -6.86
N ALA A 53 6.00 -4.18 -7.88
CA ALA A 53 4.92 -4.73 -8.69
C ALA A 53 4.13 -5.82 -7.95
N ASN A 54 2.83 -5.97 -8.25
CA ASN A 54 1.94 -7.02 -7.72
C ASN A 54 1.95 -7.15 -6.18
N THR A 55 2.24 -6.06 -5.48
CA THR A 55 2.50 -6.03 -4.04
C THR A 55 1.24 -5.58 -3.30
N PRO A 56 0.77 -6.32 -2.28
CA PRO A 56 -0.34 -5.89 -1.45
C PRO A 56 -0.05 -4.56 -0.76
N PHE A 57 -1.01 -3.65 -0.75
CA PHE A 57 -0.84 -2.31 -0.17
C PHE A 57 -1.95 -1.92 0.80
N TYR A 58 -1.62 -0.96 1.64
CA TYR A 58 -2.53 -0.15 2.44
C TYR A 58 -2.38 1.31 2.03
N LEU A 59 -3.50 1.98 1.73
CA LEU A 59 -3.56 3.39 1.37
C LEU A 59 -4.61 4.11 2.21
N VAL A 60 -4.25 5.24 2.81
CA VAL A 60 -5.20 6.14 3.47
C VAL A 60 -4.79 7.59 3.26
N VAL A 61 -5.76 8.48 3.05
CA VAL A 61 -5.54 9.93 3.04
C VAL A 61 -5.69 10.43 4.47
N ILE A 62 -4.68 11.15 4.95
CA ILE A 62 -4.58 11.66 6.33
C ILE A 62 -4.60 13.19 6.39
N LYS A 63 -4.86 13.83 5.26
CA LYS A 63 -4.91 15.28 5.14
C LYS A 63 -5.98 15.88 6.06
N GLU A 64 -5.58 16.87 6.86
CA GLU A 64 -6.53 17.63 7.66
C GLU A 64 -7.52 18.40 6.78
N GLY A 65 -8.80 18.39 7.18
CA GLY A 65 -9.87 19.09 6.47
C GLY A 65 -10.37 18.40 5.20
N GLU A 66 -9.79 17.26 4.82
CA GLU A 66 -10.36 16.42 3.78
C GLU A 66 -11.58 15.63 4.33
N VAL A 67 -12.69 15.68 3.60
CA VAL A 67 -14.01 15.20 4.07
C VAL A 67 -14.69 14.25 3.09
N ASP A 68 -14.05 13.90 1.97
CA ASP A 68 -14.58 12.90 1.05
C ASP A 68 -14.86 11.58 1.82
N PRO A 69 -16.12 11.07 1.81
CA PRO A 69 -16.47 9.85 2.52
C PRO A 69 -15.63 8.63 2.12
N ALA A 70 -15.10 8.61 0.89
CA ALA A 70 -14.22 7.53 0.43
C ALA A 70 -12.94 7.45 1.29
N PHE A 71 -12.43 8.56 1.81
CA PHE A 71 -11.21 8.60 2.62
C PHE A 71 -11.41 8.20 4.07
N GLN A 72 -12.65 8.01 4.52
CA GLN A 72 -12.95 7.53 5.88
C GLN A 72 -12.55 6.06 6.09
N LYS A 73 -12.33 5.31 5.00
CA LYS A 73 -11.92 3.91 5.05
C LYS A 73 -10.65 3.72 4.24
N PRO A 74 -9.63 3.02 4.76
CA PRO A 74 -8.44 2.74 3.99
C PRO A 74 -8.76 1.91 2.74
N LEU A 75 -8.03 2.17 1.67
CA LEU A 75 -8.04 1.35 0.47
C LEU A 75 -6.97 0.25 0.60
N PHE A 76 -7.40 -0.98 0.35
CA PHE A 76 -6.53 -2.13 0.22
C PHE A 76 -6.56 -2.65 -1.22
N GLY A 77 -5.42 -3.13 -1.70
CA GLY A 77 -5.32 -3.69 -3.05
C GLY A 77 -3.97 -4.32 -3.30
N LYS A 78 -3.66 -4.54 -4.58
CA LYS A 78 -2.33 -4.89 -5.06
C LYS A 78 -1.89 -3.86 -6.10
N THR A 79 -0.61 -3.52 -6.08
CA THR A 79 -0.05 -2.68 -7.13
C THR A 79 -0.05 -3.40 -8.48
N ASP A 80 -0.08 -2.64 -9.56
CA ASP A 80 0.04 -3.18 -10.91
C ASP A 80 1.49 -3.59 -11.25
N ALA A 81 1.72 -3.97 -12.51
CA ALA A 81 3.02 -4.38 -13.00
C ALA A 81 4.09 -3.26 -12.97
N GLN A 82 3.68 -2.00 -12.85
CA GLN A 82 4.56 -0.83 -12.74
C GLN A 82 4.67 -0.33 -11.29
N GLY A 83 4.13 -1.06 -10.31
CA GLY A 83 4.15 -0.66 -8.91
C GLY A 83 3.16 0.45 -8.54
N ARG A 84 2.23 0.82 -9.44
CA ARG A 84 1.21 1.83 -9.17
C ARG A 84 0.08 1.20 -8.35
N ALA A 85 -0.39 1.89 -7.32
CA ALA A 85 -1.38 1.40 -6.36
C ALA A 85 -2.79 1.88 -6.68
N ALA A 86 -2.95 3.21 -6.84
CA ALA A 86 -4.26 3.83 -7.02
C ALA A 86 -4.14 5.22 -7.65
N LYS A 87 -5.26 5.70 -8.17
CA LYS A 87 -5.48 7.12 -8.46
C LYS A 87 -6.22 7.75 -7.29
N ILE A 88 -5.67 8.80 -6.70
CA ILE A 88 -6.36 9.57 -5.66
C ILE A 88 -7.01 10.78 -6.31
N VAL A 89 -8.31 10.94 -6.12
CA VAL A 89 -9.10 12.10 -6.56
C VAL A 89 -9.51 12.88 -5.33
N SER A 90 -9.10 14.14 -5.23
CA SER A 90 -9.40 15.00 -4.09
C SER A 90 -9.83 16.40 -4.53
N ARG A 91 -10.67 17.04 -3.71
CA ARG A 91 -11.06 18.44 -3.86
C ARG A 91 -9.91 19.40 -3.58
N THR A 92 -8.85 18.94 -2.91
CA THR A 92 -7.69 19.75 -2.57
C THR A 92 -6.41 19.12 -3.13
N GLN A 93 -5.40 19.95 -3.39
CA GLN A 93 -4.12 19.44 -3.86
C GLN A 93 -3.44 18.61 -2.76
N LEU A 94 -3.14 17.34 -3.04
CA LEU A 94 -2.43 16.47 -2.12
C LEU A 94 -0.91 16.58 -2.33
N ASN A 95 -0.17 16.63 -1.23
CA ASN A 95 1.28 16.45 -1.21
C ASN A 95 1.65 15.04 -0.69
N ALA A 96 2.94 14.69 -0.73
CA ALA A 96 3.39 13.37 -0.31
C ALA A 96 2.98 13.02 1.14
N ASN A 97 2.95 13.98 2.06
CA ASN A 97 2.62 13.79 3.48
C ASN A 97 1.13 13.75 3.78
N ASP A 98 0.27 14.00 2.79
CA ASP A 98 -1.19 14.01 2.95
C ASP A 98 -1.82 12.61 2.88
N TYR A 99 -1.02 11.58 2.63
CA TYR A 99 -1.44 10.19 2.57
C TYR A 99 -0.36 9.24 3.11
N VAL A 100 -0.79 8.04 3.48
CA VAL A 100 0.07 6.91 3.84
C VAL A 100 -0.14 5.83 2.82
N LEU A 101 0.92 5.48 2.08
CA LEU A 101 0.96 4.34 1.18
C LEU A 101 2.11 3.42 1.59
N VAL A 102 1.77 2.22 2.03
CA VAL A 102 2.74 1.23 2.53
C VAL A 102 2.38 -0.18 2.06
N GLU A 103 3.37 -1.05 1.99
CA GLU A 103 3.13 -2.49 1.78
C GLU A 103 2.25 -3.04 2.91
N LYS A 104 1.32 -3.93 2.58
CA LYS A 104 0.57 -4.73 3.54
C LYS A 104 1.22 -6.10 3.67
N VAL A 105 1.62 -6.44 4.89
CA VAL A 105 2.25 -7.72 5.23
C VAL A 105 1.32 -8.53 6.12
N GLY A 106 1.16 -9.82 5.82
CA GLY A 106 0.27 -10.74 6.54
C GLY A 106 -1.18 -10.75 6.03
N GLN A 107 -2.04 -11.45 6.77
CA GLN A 107 -3.45 -11.68 6.42
C GLN A 107 -4.39 -11.15 7.50
N GLY A 108 -5.62 -10.81 7.11
CA GLY A 108 -6.66 -10.33 8.03
C GLY A 108 -6.87 -8.82 8.03
N GLU A 109 -7.89 -8.41 8.78
CA GLU A 109 -8.40 -7.05 8.85
C GLU A 109 -7.77 -6.24 10.00
N TYR A 110 -7.29 -6.91 11.04
CA TYR A 110 -6.60 -6.25 12.14
C TYR A 110 -5.18 -5.92 11.73
N GLY A 111 -4.70 -4.72 12.03
CA GLY A 111 -3.35 -4.34 11.71
C GLY A 111 -3.05 -2.89 12.01
N LYS A 112 -1.78 -2.53 11.86
CA LYS A 112 -1.32 -1.17 12.03
C LYS A 112 0.01 -0.95 11.29
N TYR A 113 0.26 0.30 10.93
CA TYR A 113 1.58 0.79 10.55
C TYR A 113 2.10 1.75 11.63
N PHE A 114 3.41 1.95 11.68
CA PHE A 114 4.03 2.92 12.58
C PHE A 114 4.70 4.02 11.76
N ALA A 115 4.72 5.23 12.33
CA ALA A 115 5.56 6.32 11.85
C ALA A 115 6.83 6.35 12.72
N LEU A 116 7.99 6.20 12.09
CA LEU A 116 9.28 6.36 12.73
C LEU A 116 9.66 7.84 12.69
N LEU A 117 9.80 8.45 13.85
CA LEU A 117 10.12 9.88 14.00
C LEU A 117 11.39 10.04 14.84
N GLY A 118 12.13 11.11 14.58
CA GLY A 118 13.32 11.47 15.33
C GLY A 118 13.04 11.72 16.81
N ALA A 119 14.05 11.54 17.65
CA ALA A 119 13.94 11.84 19.07
C ALA A 119 13.82 13.37 19.28
N GLY A 120 12.70 13.82 19.85
CA GLY A 120 12.49 15.23 20.20
C GLY A 120 12.03 16.13 19.05
N ASN A 121 11.84 15.60 17.84
CA ASN A 121 11.27 16.32 16.71
C ASN A 121 10.33 15.41 15.91
N SER A 122 9.28 15.97 15.28
CA SER A 122 8.37 15.20 14.42
C SER A 122 8.96 14.94 13.03
N ILE A 123 10.29 14.85 12.91
CA ILE A 123 10.96 14.62 11.63
C ILE A 123 10.88 13.13 11.30
N PRO A 124 10.36 12.75 10.11
CA PRO A 124 10.36 11.36 9.68
C PRO A 124 11.77 10.75 9.61
N LEU A 125 11.89 9.48 9.97
CA LEU A 125 13.11 8.69 9.82
C LEU A 125 12.98 7.76 8.61
N PRO A 126 13.39 8.18 7.40
CA PRO A 126 13.36 7.33 6.22
C PRO A 126 14.47 6.28 6.24
N ASN A 127 14.30 5.21 5.46
CA ASN A 127 15.32 4.18 5.24
C ASN A 127 15.89 3.56 6.52
N THR A 128 15.09 3.56 7.58
CA THR A 128 15.47 3.07 8.91
C THR A 128 15.02 1.62 9.05
N ASP A 129 15.96 0.75 9.39
CA ASP A 129 15.69 -0.67 9.57
C ASP A 129 14.95 -0.93 10.90
N TYR A 130 13.93 -1.78 10.84
CA TYR A 130 13.08 -2.11 11.98
C TYR A 130 12.65 -3.57 11.96
N VAL A 131 12.19 -4.04 13.12
CA VAL A 131 11.57 -5.35 13.30
C VAL A 131 10.21 -5.16 13.95
N ILE A 132 9.18 -5.77 13.36
CA ILE A 132 7.85 -5.93 13.95
C ILE A 132 7.72 -7.37 14.43
N THR A 133 7.32 -7.57 15.68
CA THR A 133 6.93 -8.87 16.22
C THR A 133 5.45 -8.84 16.59
N GLY A 134 4.72 -9.92 16.27
CA GLY A 134 3.27 -9.95 16.43
C GLY A 134 2.69 -11.36 16.43
N CYS A 135 1.36 -11.44 16.52
CA CYS A 135 0.63 -12.71 16.50
C CYS A 135 0.15 -13.13 15.09
N GLY A 136 0.51 -12.38 14.04
CA GLY A 136 0.11 -12.70 12.69
C GLY A 136 0.80 -13.96 12.19
N GLU A 137 0.46 -14.38 10.98
CA GLU A 137 1.12 -15.53 10.31
C GLU A 137 2.63 -15.35 10.19
N ILE A 138 3.10 -14.09 10.22
CA ILE A 138 4.50 -13.71 10.20
C ILE A 138 4.87 -13.24 11.61
N PRO A 139 5.36 -14.12 12.51
CA PRO A 139 5.59 -13.75 13.91
C PRO A 139 6.67 -12.68 14.09
N GLU A 140 7.63 -12.60 13.16
CA GLU A 140 8.66 -11.57 13.08
C GLU A 140 8.81 -11.10 11.63
N TYR A 141 8.72 -9.79 11.41
CA TYR A 141 8.94 -9.15 10.12
C TYR A 141 10.05 -8.11 10.23
N LYS A 142 11.05 -8.19 9.36
CA LYS A 142 12.13 -7.22 9.25
C LYS A 142 11.88 -6.35 8.02
N GLY A 143 11.95 -5.04 8.18
CA GLY A 143 11.66 -4.10 7.11
C GLY A 143 12.46 -2.82 7.24
N THR A 144 12.25 -1.93 6.27
CA THR A 144 12.87 -0.62 6.20
C THR A 144 11.76 0.44 6.02
N SER A 145 11.86 1.57 6.72
CA SER A 145 10.84 2.63 6.62
C SER A 145 10.90 3.34 5.27
N ASN A 146 9.74 3.73 4.74
CA ASN A 146 9.67 4.48 3.49
C ASN A 146 10.19 5.92 3.66
N ARG A 147 10.18 6.71 2.58
CA ARG A 147 10.66 8.11 2.59
C ARG A 147 9.93 9.03 3.59
N GLN A 148 8.73 8.66 4.01
CA GLN A 148 7.93 9.40 4.99
C GLN A 148 8.05 8.80 6.40
N GLY A 149 8.99 7.87 6.61
CA GLY A 149 9.21 7.22 7.90
C GLY A 149 8.17 6.15 8.26
N TYR A 150 7.28 5.75 7.34
CA TYR A 150 6.29 4.72 7.64
C TYR A 150 6.84 3.30 7.49
N THR A 151 6.44 2.42 8.41
CA THR A 151 6.63 0.97 8.30
C THR A 151 5.58 0.35 7.38
N VAL A 152 5.71 -0.95 7.08
CA VAL A 152 4.60 -1.72 6.49
C VAL A 152 3.36 -1.66 7.38
N TYR A 153 2.19 -1.85 6.77
CA TYR A 153 0.97 -2.22 7.49
C TYR A 153 1.05 -3.71 7.82
N TYR A 154 1.41 -4.01 9.06
CA TYR A 154 1.44 -5.38 9.57
C TYR A 154 0.02 -5.81 9.95
N SER A 155 -0.43 -6.94 9.42
CA SER A 155 -1.80 -7.42 9.55
C SER A 155 -1.90 -8.85 10.09
N ALA A 156 -2.97 -9.10 10.85
CA ALA A 156 -3.30 -10.36 11.49
C ALA A 156 -4.81 -10.65 11.40
N THR A 157 -5.17 -11.93 11.45
CA THR A 157 -6.56 -12.42 11.39
C THR A 157 -7.34 -12.17 12.69
N GLN A 158 -6.63 -11.91 13.79
CA GLN A 158 -7.19 -11.60 15.09
C GLN A 158 -6.47 -10.40 15.72
N ALA A 159 -7.16 -9.66 16.58
CA ALA A 159 -6.57 -8.58 17.34
C ALA A 159 -5.47 -9.10 18.28
N CYS A 160 -4.31 -8.43 18.27
CA CYS A 160 -3.23 -8.76 19.19
C CYS A 160 -2.23 -7.63 19.37
N ASN A 161 -1.36 -7.82 20.36
CA ASN A 161 -0.24 -6.93 20.60
C ASN A 161 0.83 -7.15 19.54
N ILE A 162 1.28 -6.04 18.95
CA ILE A 162 2.45 -5.99 18.09
C ILE A 162 3.51 -5.12 18.78
N LYS A 163 4.78 -5.49 18.64
CA LYS A 163 5.91 -4.71 19.13
C LYS A 163 6.76 -4.29 17.95
N LEU A 164 7.26 -3.07 18.00
CA LEU A 164 8.20 -2.51 17.05
C LEU A 164 9.52 -2.26 17.76
N SER A 165 10.62 -2.70 17.15
CA SER A 165 11.98 -2.34 17.55
C SER A 165 12.73 -1.76 16.36
N ILE A 166 13.45 -0.66 16.58
CA ILE A 166 14.29 -0.01 15.58
C ILE A 166 15.72 -0.52 15.76
N ASP A 167 16.39 -0.87 14.67
CA ASP A 167 17.82 -1.17 14.69
C ASP A 167 18.62 0.14 14.59
N TRP A 168 19.04 0.65 15.75
CA TRP A 168 19.83 1.87 15.82
C TRP A 168 21.26 1.71 15.28
N GLY A 169 21.77 0.47 15.19
CA GLY A 169 23.14 0.19 14.80
C GLY A 169 23.47 0.64 13.38
N GLY A 170 22.51 0.58 12.46
CA GLY A 170 22.66 1.05 11.07
C GLY A 170 22.12 2.45 10.80
N THR A 171 21.35 3.03 11.73
CA THR A 171 20.62 4.30 11.51
C THR A 171 21.50 5.52 11.74
N LEU A 172 22.44 5.45 12.70
CA LEU A 172 23.38 6.56 12.99
C LEU A 172 24.42 6.76 11.88
N ASP A 173 24.82 5.71 11.18
CA ASP A 173 25.81 5.77 10.09
C ASP A 173 25.29 6.50 8.83
N ASN A 174 23.96 6.56 8.66
CA ASN A 174 23.31 7.24 7.53
C ASN A 174 22.89 8.69 7.85
N LEU A 175 22.87 9.10 9.12
CA LEU A 175 22.57 10.48 9.55
C LEU A 175 23.83 11.36 9.64
N LEU A 176 25.03 10.74 9.63
CA LEU A 176 26.32 11.42 9.75
C LEU A 176 27.12 11.48 8.42
N LYS A 177 26.48 11.18 7.29
CA LYS A 177 27.01 11.35 5.93
C LYS A 177 26.21 12.40 5.17
#